data_AF-A0AAW2TFM2-F1
#
_entry.id   AF-A0AAW2TFM2-F1
#
_cell.length_a   1.000
_cell.length_b   1.000
_cell.length_c   1.000
_cell.angle_alpha   90.00
_cell.angle_beta   90.00
_cell.angle_gamma   90.00
#
_symmetry.space_group_name_H-M   'P 1'
#
loop_
_entity.id
_entity.type
_entity.pdbx_description
1 polymer ?
#
loop_
_entity_poly.entity_id
_entity_poly.type
_entity_poly.pdbx_seq_one_letter_code
_entity_poly.pdbx_strand_id
1 'polypeptide(L)'
;MDIVHIIKPIITGYCLGAWPYFKDVPQETKDFWFRKFSARYTWDPLDASQIQRNFNFRVGKWIREAMGRSRGANKKADWMSNDIWAGLQSAWASEKFQAISKINKTNRQKNIASASTIYRGGSASISKHKRKLEGLLGRPPSLIEQLEKCWKTK
;
A
#
# COMPACT_ATOMS: atom_id res chain seq x y z
N MET A 1 2.34 -0.55 20.05
CA MET A 1 3.71 -0.41 19.52
C MET A 1 3.61 -0.31 18.01
N ASP A 2 4.06 0.79 17.40
CA ASP A 2 3.93 0.98 15.94
C ASP A 2 5.07 0.26 15.21
N ILE A 3 4.71 -0.80 14.48
CA ILE A 3 5.64 -1.63 13.71
C ILE A 3 6.50 -0.83 12.71
N VAL A 4 6.02 0.34 12.27
CA VAL A 4 6.77 1.24 11.39
C VAL A 4 8.03 1.77 12.05
N HIS A 5 8.02 2.03 13.37
CA HIS A 5 9.17 2.50 14.12
C HIS A 5 10.27 1.45 14.26
N ILE A 6 9.93 0.16 14.13
CA ILE A 6 10.87 -0.96 14.15
C ILE A 6 11.44 -1.21 12.76
N ILE A 7 10.59 -1.16 11.73
CA ILE A 7 10.96 -1.42 10.34
C ILE A 7 11.86 -0.31 9.79
N LYS A 8 11.57 0.96 10.12
CA LYS A 8 12.31 2.11 9.58
C LYS A 8 13.83 1.99 9.85
N PRO A 9 14.33 1.80 11.09
CA PRO A 9 15.76 1.65 11.33
C PRO A 9 16.41 0.48 10.59
N ILE A 10 15.69 -0.64 10.44
CA ILE A 10 16.18 -1.82 9.71
C ILE A 10 16.37 -1.49 8.23
N ILE A 11 15.43 -0.78 7.62
CA ILE A 11 15.57 -0.43 6.20
C ILE A 11 16.57 0.70 6.02
N THR A 12 16.47 1.79 6.79
CA THR A 12 17.32 2.97 6.60
C THR A 12 18.80 2.69 6.86
N GLY A 13 19.11 1.73 7.75
CA GLY A 13 20.50 1.31 7.99
C GLY A 13 21.08 0.39 6.91
N TYR A 14 20.24 -0.19 6.03
CA TYR A 14 20.64 -1.24 5.09
C TYR A 14 19.95 -1.11 3.72
N CYS A 15 19.53 0.10 3.33
CA CYS A 15 18.99 0.38 2.01
C CYS A 15 20.16 0.69 1.08
N LEU A 16 20.66 -0.32 0.38
CA LEU A 16 21.89 -0.24 -0.40
C LEU A 16 21.68 0.02 -1.91
N GLY A 17 20.43 0.23 -2.34
CA GLY A 17 20.12 0.38 -3.76
C GLY A 17 19.02 1.39 -4.06
N ALA A 18 19.07 1.91 -5.29
CA ALA A 18 18.09 2.83 -5.84
C ALA A 18 16.81 2.09 -6.29
N TRP A 19 16.10 1.47 -5.34
CA TRP A 19 14.90 0.69 -5.62
C TRP A 19 13.64 1.56 -5.45
N PRO A 20 12.99 2.01 -6.54
CA PRO A 20 11.80 2.84 -6.45
C PRO A 20 10.59 2.07 -5.87
N TYR A 21 10.58 0.74 -5.98
CA TYR A 21 9.54 -0.13 -5.44
C TYR A 21 10.13 -1.31 -4.65
N PHE A 22 9.38 -1.82 -3.67
CA PHE A 22 9.78 -3.00 -2.89
C PHE A 22 10.00 -4.26 -3.74
N LYS A 23 9.27 -4.41 -4.84
CA LYS A 23 9.47 -5.53 -5.76
C LYS A 23 10.85 -5.52 -6.43
N ASP A 24 11.46 -4.34 -6.57
CA ASP A 24 12.78 -4.19 -7.20
C ASP A 24 13.92 -4.48 -6.20
N VAL A 25 13.61 -4.60 -4.92
CA VAL A 25 14.58 -4.97 -3.89
C VAL A 25 14.97 -6.45 -4.08
N PRO A 26 16.28 -6.78 -4.14
CA PRO A 26 16.75 -8.16 -4.22
C PRO A 26 16.21 -9.02 -3.08
N GLN A 27 15.95 -10.30 -3.36
CA GLN A 27 15.41 -11.21 -2.36
C GLN A 27 16.34 -11.34 -1.16
N GLU A 28 17.64 -11.40 -1.38
CA GLU A 28 18.67 -11.42 -0.34
C GLU A 28 18.56 -10.24 0.64
N THR A 29 18.30 -9.03 0.12
CA THR A 29 18.08 -7.83 0.94
C THR A 29 16.78 -7.94 1.75
N LYS A 30 15.71 -8.47 1.16
CA LYS A 30 14.43 -8.69 1.87
C LYS A 30 14.61 -9.71 3.00
N ASP A 31 15.32 -10.80 2.72
CA ASP A 31 15.61 -11.85 3.70
C ASP A 31 16.50 -11.34 4.81
N PHE A 32 17.49 -10.51 4.48
CA PHE A 32 18.32 -9.83 5.46
C PHE A 32 17.51 -8.93 6.40
N TRP A 33 16.62 -8.09 5.87
CA TRP A 33 15.74 -7.25 6.68
C TRP A 33 14.83 -8.11 7.57
N PHE A 34 14.28 -9.19 7.02
CA PHE A 34 13.43 -10.10 7.79
C PHE A 34 14.20 -10.80 8.90
N ARG A 35 15.45 -11.23 8.67
CA ARG A 35 16.32 -11.80 9.69
C ARG A 35 16.64 -10.83 10.82
N LYS A 36 16.88 -9.55 10.50
CA LYS A 36 17.09 -8.50 11.51
C LYS A 36 15.82 -8.24 12.34
N PHE A 37 14.66 -8.34 11.70
CA PHE A 37 13.37 -8.25 12.38
C PHE A 37 13.13 -9.47 13.27
N SER A 38 13.30 -10.68 12.75
CA SER A 38 13.04 -11.93 13.47
C SER A 38 13.96 -12.13 14.67
N ALA A 39 15.19 -11.64 14.63
CA ALA A 39 16.11 -11.68 15.77
C ALA A 39 15.60 -10.94 17.03
N ARG A 40 14.55 -10.12 16.91
CA ARG A 40 13.99 -9.33 18.02
C ARG A 40 12.66 -9.85 18.56
N TYR A 41 12.07 -10.87 17.92
CA TYR A 41 10.74 -11.36 18.26
C TYR A 41 10.70 -12.88 18.20
N THR A 42 9.87 -13.45 19.05
CA THR A 42 9.52 -14.86 19.03
C THR A 42 8.07 -15.00 18.58
N TRP A 43 7.77 -16.07 17.87
CA TRP A 43 6.41 -16.39 17.42
C TRP A 43 6.25 -17.89 17.27
N ASP A 44 5.00 -18.34 17.21
CA ASP A 44 4.68 -19.72 16.88
C ASP A 44 5.19 -20.04 15.47
N PRO A 45 5.94 -21.14 15.26
CA PRO A 45 6.36 -21.58 13.93
C PRO A 45 5.21 -21.68 12.91
N LEU A 46 3.99 -21.98 13.34
CA LEU A 46 2.80 -22.03 12.49
C LEU A 46 2.44 -20.65 11.89
N ASP A 47 2.79 -19.57 12.59
CA ASP A 47 2.54 -18.19 12.15
C ASP A 47 3.66 -17.61 11.28
N ALA A 48 4.80 -18.31 11.12
CA ALA A 48 5.99 -17.78 10.48
C ALA A 48 5.73 -17.19 9.08
N SER A 49 4.98 -17.91 8.25
CA SER A 49 4.59 -17.48 6.90
C SER A 49 3.72 -16.21 6.93
N GLN A 50 2.77 -16.14 7.87
CA GLN A 50 1.87 -14.99 8.01
C GLN A 50 2.63 -13.76 8.53
N ILE A 51 3.59 -13.96 9.42
CA ILE A 51 4.46 -12.91 9.95
C ILE A 51 5.37 -12.36 8.86
N GLN A 52 6.02 -13.21 8.07
CA GLN A 52 6.86 -12.78 6.95
C GLN A 52 6.04 -12.00 5.90
N ARG A 53 4.84 -12.47 5.57
CA ARG A 53 3.93 -11.76 4.66
C ARG A 53 3.55 -10.38 5.20
N ASN A 54 3.20 -10.30 6.49
CA ASN A 54 2.85 -9.03 7.12
C ASN A 54 4.04 -8.08 7.18
N PHE A 55 5.23 -8.59 7.47
CA PHE A 55 6.47 -7.82 7.43
C PHE A 55 6.72 -7.24 6.04
N ASN A 56 6.70 -8.07 5.00
CA ASN A 56 6.89 -7.65 3.61
C ASN A 56 5.87 -6.59 3.17
N PHE A 57 4.60 -6.75 3.56
CA PHE A 57 3.56 -5.76 3.30
C PHE A 57 3.88 -4.40 3.95
N ARG A 58 4.33 -4.41 5.20
CA ARG A 58 4.66 -3.19 5.95
C ARG A 58 5.91 -2.50 5.41
N VAL A 59 6.95 -3.27 5.09
CA VAL A 59 8.16 -2.77 4.41
C VAL A 59 7.79 -2.13 3.07
N GLY A 60 6.99 -2.82 2.26
CA GLY A 60 6.58 -2.32 0.95
C GLY A 60 5.78 -1.01 1.03
N LYS A 61 4.86 -0.91 2.00
CA LYS A 61 4.14 0.33 2.27
C LYS A 61 5.09 1.45 2.68
N TRP A 62 6.02 1.18 3.60
CA TRP A 62 6.97 2.18 4.08
C TRP A 62 7.88 2.70 2.96
N ILE A 63 8.46 1.82 2.13
CA ILE A 63 9.32 2.22 0.99
C ILE A 63 8.54 3.12 0.05
N ARG A 64 7.32 2.72 -0.35
CA ARG A 64 6.47 3.50 -1.25
C ARG A 64 6.23 4.91 -0.71
N GLU A 65 5.92 5.04 0.58
CA GLU A 65 5.67 6.33 1.21
C GLU A 65 6.95 7.16 1.34
N ALA A 66 8.07 6.56 1.75
CA ALA A 66 9.35 7.25 1.91
C ALA A 66 9.88 7.78 0.57
N MET A 67 9.84 6.95 -0.48
CA MET A 67 10.21 7.35 -1.83
C MET A 67 9.24 8.40 -2.39
N GLY A 68 7.94 8.25 -2.13
CA GLY A 68 6.92 9.23 -2.52
C GLY A 68 7.14 10.61 -1.90
N ARG A 69 7.47 10.67 -0.61
CA ARG A 69 7.80 11.94 0.08
C ARG A 69 9.06 12.59 -0.50
N SER A 70 10.12 11.81 -0.68
CA SER A 70 11.39 12.31 -1.22
C SER A 70 11.22 12.86 -2.63
N ARG A 71 10.47 12.16 -3.48
CA ARG A 71 10.14 12.63 -4.84
C ARG A 71 9.26 13.88 -4.82
N GLY A 72 8.21 13.90 -4.00
CA GLY A 72 7.29 15.04 -3.93
C GLY A 72 7.95 16.32 -3.46
N ALA A 73 8.89 16.21 -2.51
CA ALA A 73 9.69 17.34 -2.02
C ALA A 73 10.92 17.65 -2.89
N ASN A 74 11.19 16.82 -3.92
CA ASN A 74 12.44 16.83 -4.69
C ASN A 74 13.70 16.90 -3.79
N LYS A 75 13.68 16.17 -2.67
CA LYS A 75 14.72 16.21 -1.65
C LYS A 75 15.03 14.78 -1.19
N LYS A 76 16.32 14.43 -1.18
CA LYS A 76 16.79 13.15 -0.66
C LYS A 76 16.52 13.05 0.85
N ALA A 77 16.23 11.85 1.33
CA ALA A 77 16.18 11.61 2.76
C ALA A 77 17.60 11.52 3.36
N ASP A 78 17.73 11.84 4.65
CA ASP A 78 19.05 11.89 5.31
C ASP A 78 19.80 10.55 5.29
N TRP A 79 19.04 9.45 5.33
CA TRP A 79 19.58 8.08 5.28
C TRP A 79 19.96 7.60 3.87
N MET A 80 19.67 8.36 2.81
CA MET A 80 20.05 8.02 1.44
C MET A 80 21.41 8.62 1.08
N SER A 81 22.29 7.80 0.50
CA SER A 81 23.50 8.30 -0.17
C SER A 81 23.13 9.09 -1.44
N ASN A 82 24.07 9.92 -1.90
CA ASN A 82 23.88 10.68 -3.14
C ASN A 82 23.73 9.77 -4.35
N ASP A 83 24.46 8.65 -4.39
CA ASP A 83 24.38 7.68 -5.49
C ASP A 83 23.02 7.01 -5.58
N ILE A 84 22.45 6.60 -4.43
CA ILE A 84 21.10 6.05 -4.36
C ILE A 84 20.08 7.09 -4.83
N TRP A 85 20.24 8.34 -4.40
CA TRP A 85 19.36 9.43 -4.82
C TRP A 85 19.42 9.67 -6.33
N ALA A 86 20.62 9.75 -6.91
CA ALA A 86 20.81 9.91 -8.35
C ALA A 86 20.20 8.75 -9.14
N GLY A 87 20.38 7.51 -8.66
CA GLY A 87 19.76 6.33 -9.25
C GLY A 87 18.23 6.38 -9.21
N LEU A 88 17.64 6.84 -8.11
CA LEU A 88 16.19 7.01 -7.97
C LEU A 88 15.65 8.10 -8.91
N GLN A 89 16.36 9.22 -9.03
CA GLN A 89 16.01 10.29 -9.97
C GLN A 89 16.02 9.77 -11.41
N SER A 90 17.05 9.02 -11.79
CA SER A 90 17.13 8.38 -13.11
C SER A 90 15.97 7.39 -13.34
N ALA A 91 15.68 6.54 -12.35
CA ALA A 91 14.55 5.60 -12.43
C ALA A 91 13.20 6.32 -12.58
N TRP A 92 12.98 7.44 -11.89
CA TRP A 92 11.77 8.25 -12.03
C TRP A 92 11.72 9.06 -13.32
N ALA A 93 12.86 9.44 -13.89
CA ALA A 93 12.95 10.11 -15.18
C ALA A 93 12.63 9.17 -16.36
N SER A 94 12.73 7.85 -16.16
CA SER A 94 12.42 6.87 -17.21
C SER A 94 11.02 7.06 -17.80
N GLU A 95 10.91 6.87 -19.12
CA GLU A 95 9.65 7.02 -19.86
C GLU A 95 8.54 6.14 -19.30
N LYS A 96 8.88 4.88 -18.97
CA LYS A 96 7.96 3.91 -18.36
C LYS A 96 7.35 4.46 -17.07
N PHE A 97 8.18 5.03 -16.19
CA PHE A 97 7.71 5.60 -14.94
C PHE A 97 6.81 6.82 -15.19
N GLN A 98 7.24 7.73 -16.06
CA GLN A 98 6.50 8.95 -16.39
C GLN A 98 5.14 8.66 -17.04
N ALA A 99 5.08 7.68 -17.95
CA ALA A 99 3.84 7.24 -18.58
C ALA A 99 2.83 6.74 -17.54
N ILE A 100 3.26 5.86 -16.63
CA ILE A 100 2.41 5.34 -15.54
C ILE A 100 1.99 6.48 -14.60
N SER A 101 2.91 7.39 -14.27
CA SER A 101 2.63 8.55 -13.41
C SER A 101 1.57 9.46 -14.03
N LYS A 102 1.69 9.77 -15.33
CA LYS A 102 0.74 10.59 -16.08
C LYS A 102 -0.64 9.93 -16.14
N ILE A 103 -0.72 8.63 -16.47
CA ILE A 103 -1.98 7.87 -16.44
C ILE A 103 -2.61 7.92 -15.06
N ASN A 104 -1.85 7.64 -14.00
CA ASN A 104 -2.34 7.66 -12.63
C ASN A 104 -2.80 9.06 -12.18
N LYS A 105 -2.12 10.12 -12.61
CA LYS A 105 -2.53 11.51 -12.34
C LYS A 105 -3.85 11.81 -13.05
N THR A 106 -3.96 11.46 -14.32
CA THR A 106 -5.19 11.60 -15.10
C THR A 106 -6.34 10.82 -14.48
N ASN A 107 -6.12 9.58 -14.03
CA ASN A 107 -7.15 8.77 -13.37
C ASN A 107 -7.65 9.38 -12.05
N ARG A 108 -6.78 10.09 -11.32
CA ARG A 108 -7.20 10.83 -10.12
C ARG A 108 -7.96 12.11 -10.45
N GLN A 109 -7.62 12.77 -11.56
CA GLN A 109 -8.23 14.05 -11.96
C GLN A 109 -9.55 13.86 -12.73
N LYS A 110 -9.69 12.76 -13.48
CA LYS A 110 -10.94 12.42 -14.15
C LYS A 110 -11.98 12.09 -13.08
N ASN A 111 -12.98 12.97 -12.94
CA ASN A 111 -14.26 12.64 -12.31
C ASN A 111 -15.00 11.66 -13.24
N ILE A 112 -14.57 10.40 -13.26
CA ILE A 112 -15.29 9.36 -14.02
C ILE A 112 -16.64 9.16 -13.32
N ALA A 113 -17.73 8.99 -14.08
CA ALA A 113 -19.04 8.67 -13.50
C ALA A 113 -18.99 7.39 -12.61
N SER A 114 -18.06 6.46 -12.85
CA SER A 114 -17.81 5.32 -11.94
C SER A 114 -17.19 5.72 -10.59
N ALA A 115 -16.54 6.88 -10.50
CA ALA A 115 -16.13 7.53 -9.25
C ALA A 115 -17.23 8.44 -8.66
N SER A 116 -18.34 8.65 -9.38
CA SER A 116 -19.53 9.34 -8.88
C SER A 116 -20.43 8.44 -8.04
N THR A 117 -20.21 7.12 -8.08
CA THR A 117 -20.83 6.18 -7.16
C THR A 117 -20.15 6.30 -5.81
N ILE A 118 -20.77 7.05 -4.89
CA ILE A 118 -20.23 7.25 -3.55
C ILE A 118 -20.80 6.16 -2.64
N TYR A 119 -19.92 5.38 -2.01
CA TYR A 119 -20.33 4.45 -0.96
C TYR A 119 -20.83 5.24 0.25
N ARG A 120 -22.12 5.08 0.59
CA ARG A 120 -22.76 5.72 1.73
C ARG A 120 -23.19 4.73 2.82
N GLY A 121 -22.78 3.47 2.71
CA GLY A 121 -23.07 2.42 3.68
C GLY A 121 -22.37 2.57 5.03
N GLY A 122 -21.51 3.58 5.22
CA GLY A 122 -20.76 3.79 6.45
C GLY A 122 -19.70 2.70 6.68
N SER A 123 -19.36 2.39 7.94
CA SER A 123 -18.42 1.30 8.27
C SER A 123 -19.04 -0.10 8.27
N ALA A 124 -20.34 -0.20 7.98
CA ALA A 124 -21.07 -1.47 7.96
C ALA A 124 -20.78 -2.25 6.67
N SER A 125 -20.44 -3.54 6.79
CA SER A 125 -20.19 -4.37 5.62
C SER A 125 -21.44 -4.53 4.74
N ILE A 126 -21.24 -4.82 3.45
CA ILE A 126 -22.33 -5.15 2.51
C ILE A 126 -23.19 -6.28 3.07
N SER A 127 -22.58 -7.30 3.69
CA SER A 127 -23.31 -8.42 4.32
C SER A 127 -24.19 -7.97 5.50
N LYS A 128 -23.77 -6.93 6.24
CA LYS A 128 -24.59 -6.35 7.32
C LYS A 128 -25.79 -5.59 6.75
N HIS A 129 -25.60 -4.84 5.66
CA HIS A 129 -26.70 -4.18 4.94
C HIS A 129 -27.67 -5.20 4.34
N LYS A 130 -27.15 -6.29 3.75
CA LYS A 130 -27.95 -7.40 3.22
C LYS A 130 -28.87 -8.00 4.30
N ARG A 131 -28.32 -8.40 5.45
CA ARG A 131 -29.12 -8.95 6.56
C ARG A 131 -30.21 -8.00 7.06
N LYS A 132 -29.91 -6.70 7.10
CA LYS A 132 -30.90 -5.69 7.49
C LYS A 132 -32.03 -5.57 6.43
N LEU A 133 -31.68 -5.60 5.15
CA LEU A 133 -32.65 -5.61 4.05
C LEU A 133 -33.50 -6.88 4.05
N GLU A 134 -32.92 -8.04 4.35
CA GLU A 134 -33.65 -9.32 4.49
C GLU A 134 -34.75 -9.24 5.55
N GLY A 135 -34.41 -8.70 6.73
CA GLY A 135 -35.39 -8.52 7.81
C GLY A 135 -36.50 -7.51 7.48
N LEU A 136 -36.23 -6.52 6.62
CA LEU A 136 -37.22 -5.53 6.20
C LEU A 136 -38.14 -6.03 5.08
N LEU A 137 -37.60 -6.81 4.14
CA LEU A 137 -38.34 -7.30 2.97
C LEU A 137 -39.05 -8.64 3.24
N GLY A 138 -38.66 -9.37 4.30
CA GLY A 138 -39.11 -10.74 4.55
C GLY A 138 -38.61 -11.75 3.50
N ARG A 139 -37.68 -11.34 2.64
CA ARG A 139 -37.07 -12.15 1.58
C ARG A 139 -35.63 -11.73 1.33
N PRO A 140 -34.81 -12.58 0.70
CA PRO A 140 -33.49 -12.18 0.20
C PRO A 140 -33.57 -10.96 -0.74
N PRO A 141 -32.80 -9.88 -0.48
CA PRO A 141 -32.71 -8.74 -1.38
C PRO A 141 -31.89 -9.10 -2.61
N SER A 142 -32.33 -8.61 -3.76
CA SER A 142 -31.56 -8.67 -5.00
C SER A 142 -30.24 -7.90 -4.88
N LEU A 143 -29.30 -8.18 -5.79
CA LEU A 143 -28.03 -7.45 -5.83
C LEU A 143 -28.25 -5.96 -6.09
N ILE A 144 -29.24 -5.60 -6.90
CA ILE A 144 -29.57 -4.20 -7.21
C ILE A 144 -30.05 -3.47 -5.95
N GLU A 145 -31.00 -4.04 -5.19
CA GLU A 145 -31.51 -3.47 -3.93
C GLU A 145 -30.39 -3.27 -2.89
N GLN A 146 -29.43 -4.21 -2.83
CA GLN A 146 -28.26 -4.11 -1.96
C GLN A 146 -27.32 -2.97 -2.40
N LEU A 147 -27.10 -2.83 -3.71
CA LEU A 147 -26.23 -1.81 -4.28
C LEU A 147 -26.85 -0.42 -4.11
N GLU A 148 -28.12 -0.21 -4.44
CA GLU A 148 -28.82 1.07 -4.23
C GLU A 148 -28.80 1.55 -2.79
N LYS A 149 -28.84 0.62 -1.83
CA LYS A 149 -28.73 0.96 -0.41
C LYS A 149 -27.33 1.46 -0.04
N CYS A 150 -26.31 0.85 -0.62
CA CYS A 150 -24.91 1.06 -0.29
C CYS A 150 -24.27 2.19 -1.11
N TRP A 151 -24.79 2.44 -2.31
CA TRP A 151 -24.19 3.21 -3.37
C TRP A 151 -25.26 4.06 -4.04
N LYS A 152 -25.05 5.38 -4.09
CA LYS A 152 -25.89 6.29 -4.88
C LYS A 152 -25.07 6.91 -5.99
N THR A 153 -25.64 6.95 -7.19
CA THR A 153 -25.11 7.76 -8.30
C THR A 153 -25.32 9.24 -7.94
N LYS A 154 -24.32 10.07 -8.27
CA LYS A 154 -24.35 11.50 -7.96
C LYS A 154 -25.36 12.25 -8.81
#